data_AF-A0A0N4T4E5-F1
#
_entry.id   AF-A0A0N4T4E5-F1
#
_cell.length_a   1.000
_cell.length_b   1.000
_cell.length_c   1.000
_cell.angle_alpha   90.00
_cell.angle_beta   90.00
_cell.angle_gamma   90.00
#
_symmetry.space_group_name_H-M   'P 1'
#
loop_
_entity.id
_entity.type
_entity.pdbx_description
1 polymer ?
#
loop_
_entity_poly.entity_id
_entity_poly.type
_entity_poly.pdbx_seq_one_letter_code
_entity_poly.pdbx_strand_id
1 'polypeptide(L)'
;MTAREFGCTLSELRALMDLRGAEALAQVNKKFGGIEGLCAKLKTDPVNGLPNEKASLEERRRIFGRNEIPPAPSKSFLRLAWEALQDITLIILLVSALVSLGLSFYKPPENSETGGHDANEREAGWIEGAAILLAVIVVVLVTALNDWSKEKQFRGLQAKIETEHKFSVIRNGEALDTVVTELVVGDIARVKYGDLLPADGLLIQSNDLKVDESSLTGESNLIKKSPEGDPVLLSGTHAMEGSGKMVITAVGVNSQTGIIMTLLGATKGTTSKKSPNTVAPEEQINGIFLIKTILGNQFLNMNFYQTIY
;
A
#
# COMPACT_ATOMS: atom_id res chain seq x y z
N MET A 1 5.01 29.93 5.19
CA MET A 1 6.04 30.17 6.21
C MET A 1 7.12 29.13 6.01
N THR A 2 8.26 29.53 5.46
CA THR A 2 9.28 28.67 4.84
C THR A 2 10.53 28.67 5.69
N ALA A 3 11.05 27.51 6.14
CA ALA A 3 12.44 27.19 6.53
C ALA A 3 13.32 28.21 7.32
N ARG A 4 12.81 29.40 7.68
CA ARG A 4 13.58 30.55 8.17
C ARG A 4 13.96 30.40 9.64
N GLU A 5 13.29 29.52 10.38
CA GLU A 5 13.61 29.27 11.78
C GLU A 5 14.65 28.17 11.99
N PHE A 6 14.80 27.22 11.05
CA PHE A 6 15.75 26.12 11.17
C PHE A 6 16.94 26.34 10.24
N GLY A 7 18.14 25.96 10.68
CA GLY A 7 19.37 26.18 9.92
C GLY A 7 19.63 25.16 8.80
N CYS A 8 18.63 24.35 8.46
CA CYS A 8 18.67 23.29 7.45
C CYS A 8 17.29 23.08 6.82
N THR A 9 17.28 22.51 5.61
CA THR A 9 16.07 22.21 4.84
C THR A 9 15.77 20.71 4.80
N LEU A 10 14.50 20.36 4.56
CA LEU A 10 14.08 18.96 4.39
C LEU A 10 14.86 18.25 3.27
N SER A 11 15.13 18.94 2.16
CA SER A 11 15.87 18.37 1.04
C SER A 11 17.31 18.02 1.41
N GLU A 12 17.96 18.83 2.26
CA GLU A 12 19.31 18.55 2.72
C GLU A 12 19.36 17.35 3.66
N LEU A 13 18.36 17.22 4.54
CA LEU A 13 18.25 16.09 5.46
C LEU A 13 17.99 14.78 4.71
N ARG A 14 17.11 14.81 3.69
CA ARG A 14 16.86 13.67 2.81
C ARG A 14 18.13 13.25 2.06
N ALA A 15 18.80 14.20 1.40
CA ALA A 15 20.02 13.93 0.66
C ALA A 15 21.15 13.37 1.54
N LEU A 16 21.13 13.66 2.84
CA LEU A 16 22.07 13.07 3.77
C LEU A 16 21.81 11.57 4.01
N MET A 17 20.55 11.16 4.03
CA MET A 17 20.17 9.75 4.22
C MET A 17 20.37 8.89 2.96
N ASP A 18 20.76 9.49 1.84
CA ASP A 18 21.19 8.76 0.63
C ASP A 18 22.67 8.32 0.74
N LEU A 19 23.45 8.95 1.63
CA LEU A 19 24.87 8.67 1.82
C LEU A 19 25.11 7.61 2.91
N ARG A 20 26.28 6.98 2.90
CA ARG A 20 26.70 5.97 3.89
C ARG A 20 28.14 6.20 4.37
N GLY A 21 28.46 5.70 5.56
CA GLY A 21 29.84 5.63 6.05
C GLY A 21 30.57 6.97 6.01
N ALA A 22 31.81 6.93 5.50
CA ALA A 22 32.70 8.08 5.44
C ALA A 22 32.16 9.24 4.56
N GLU A 23 31.39 8.93 3.52
CA GLU A 23 30.81 9.96 2.65
C GLU A 23 29.74 10.77 3.39
N ALA A 24 28.88 10.09 4.14
CA ALA A 24 27.88 10.74 4.99
C ALA A 24 28.57 11.62 6.04
N LEU A 25 29.59 11.09 6.72
CA LEU A 25 30.35 11.84 7.73
C LEU A 25 31.01 13.10 7.14
N ALA A 26 31.66 12.98 5.98
CA ALA A 26 32.28 14.11 5.29
C ALA A 26 31.25 15.19 4.93
N GLN A 27 30.07 14.79 4.45
CA GLN A 27 28.99 15.71 4.11
C GLN A 27 28.44 16.41 5.36
N VAL A 28 28.28 15.70 6.48
CA VAL A 28 27.83 16.27 7.76
C VAL A 28 28.82 17.30 8.26
N ASN A 29 30.10 16.96 8.27
CA ASN A 29 31.17 17.87 8.70
C ASN A 29 31.23 19.12 7.83
N LYS A 30 31.15 18.95 6.51
CA LYS A 30 31.23 20.05 5.54
C LYS A 30 30.04 21.01 5.60
N LYS A 31 28.80 20.48 5.66
CA LYS A 31 27.58 21.31 5.58
C LYS A 31 27.08 21.80 6.93
N PHE A 32 27.25 20.99 7.98
CA PHE A 32 26.66 21.25 9.28
C PHE A 32 27.69 21.51 10.37
N GLY A 33 28.99 21.28 10.11
CA GLY A 33 30.03 21.42 11.14
C GLY A 33 30.06 20.24 12.10
N GLY A 34 29.57 19.08 11.68
CA GLY A 34 29.47 17.88 12.51
C GLY A 34 28.04 17.61 13.00
N ILE A 35 27.89 16.52 13.77
CA ILE A 35 26.59 16.11 14.33
C ILE A 35 26.06 17.16 15.31
N GLU A 36 26.94 17.74 16.14
CA GLU A 36 26.57 18.82 17.07
C GLU A 36 26.06 20.07 16.34
N GLY A 37 26.70 20.45 15.24
CA GLY A 37 26.25 21.59 14.43
C GLY A 37 24.94 21.32 13.69
N LEU A 38 24.65 20.06 13.32
CA LEU A 38 23.34 19.66 12.84
C LEU A 38 22.28 19.79 13.95
N CYS A 39 22.58 19.33 15.16
CA CYS A 39 21.68 19.48 16.32
C CYS A 39 21.37 20.96 16.60
N ALA A 40 22.38 21.83 16.55
CA ALA A 40 22.21 23.27 16.71
C ALA A 40 21.28 23.87 15.63
N LYS A 41 21.46 23.48 14.35
CA LYS A 41 20.60 23.91 13.23
C LYS A 41 19.16 23.41 13.37
N LEU A 42 18.97 22.22 13.93
CA LEU A 42 17.67 21.63 14.26
C LEU A 42 17.08 22.14 15.58
N LYS A 43 17.78 23.04 16.29
CA LYS A 43 17.40 23.53 17.62
C LYS A 43 17.07 22.39 18.59
N THR A 44 17.93 21.38 18.62
CA THR A 44 17.82 20.23 19.53
C THR A 44 19.09 20.11 20.36
N ASP A 45 18.93 19.76 21.63
CA ASP A 45 20.06 19.51 22.53
C ASP A 45 20.46 18.03 22.40
N PRO A 46 21.73 17.69 22.09
CA PRO A 46 22.17 16.30 21.97
C PRO A 46 21.99 15.44 23.24
N VAL A 47 21.94 16.07 24.41
CA VAL A 47 21.81 15.43 25.71
C VAL A 47 20.37 15.48 26.20
N ASN A 48 19.74 16.65 26.16
CA ASN A 48 18.41 16.88 26.73
C ASN A 48 17.26 16.68 25.73
N GLY A 49 17.58 16.59 24.44
CA GLY A 49 16.61 16.47 23.36
C GLY A 49 15.73 17.70 23.17
N LEU A 50 14.54 17.48 22.63
CA LEU A 50 13.59 18.55 22.31
C LEU A 50 12.76 18.96 23.53
N PRO A 51 12.27 20.21 23.57
CA PRO A 51 11.20 20.58 24.48
C PRO A 51 9.92 19.79 24.19
N ASN A 52 9.24 19.27 25.22
CA ASN A 52 7.98 18.53 25.04
C ASN A 52 6.75 19.46 24.86
N GLU A 53 6.89 20.48 24.02
CA GLU A 53 5.84 21.47 23.74
C GLU A 53 5.10 21.13 22.45
N LYS A 54 3.78 20.97 22.52
CA LYS A 54 2.94 20.58 21.36
C LYS A 54 3.11 21.50 20.15
N ALA A 55 3.17 22.81 20.38
CA ALA A 55 3.31 23.80 19.29
C ALA A 55 4.63 23.63 18.52
N SER A 56 5.74 23.40 19.23
CA SER A 56 7.06 23.17 18.62
C SER A 56 7.08 21.87 17.80
N LEU A 57 6.49 20.80 18.34
CA LEU A 57 6.39 19.50 17.66
C LEU A 57 5.49 19.59 16.41
N GLU A 58 4.38 20.32 16.47
CA GLU A 58 3.50 20.55 15.32
C GLU A 58 4.17 21.38 14.23
N GLU A 59 4.96 22.39 14.57
CA GLU A 59 5.68 23.19 13.59
C GLU A 59 6.74 22.35 12.85
N ARG A 60 7.47 21.48 13.58
CA ARG A 60 8.38 20.51 12.95
C ARG A 60 7.66 19.57 12.00
N ARG A 61 6.46 19.10 12.36
CA ARG A 61 5.63 18.26 11.48
C ARG A 61 5.17 19.00 10.22
N ARG A 62 4.90 20.31 10.32
CA ARG A 62 4.55 21.15 9.15
C ARG A 62 5.73 21.36 8.21
N ILE A 63 6.94 21.55 8.74
CA ILE A 63 8.14 21.84 7.96
C ILE A 63 8.79 20.58 7.39
N PHE A 64 8.96 19.55 8.21
CA PHE A 64 9.71 18.34 7.86
C PHE A 64 8.83 17.14 7.54
N GLY A 65 7.53 17.19 7.85
CA GLY A 65 6.59 16.10 7.63
C GLY A 65 6.29 15.27 8.89
N ARG A 66 5.33 14.35 8.77
CA ARG A 66 4.89 13.44 9.83
C ARG A 66 5.53 12.07 9.66
N ASN A 67 5.75 11.34 10.76
CA ASN A 67 6.24 9.96 10.70
C ASN A 67 5.11 8.97 10.37
N GLU A 68 4.54 9.13 9.18
CA GLU A 68 3.43 8.32 8.70
C GLU A 68 3.63 8.03 7.21
N ILE A 69 3.46 6.77 6.83
CA ILE A 69 3.44 6.36 5.42
C ILE A 69 1.96 6.18 5.08
N PRO A 70 1.38 6.98 4.16
CA PRO A 70 -0.04 6.96 3.91
C PRO A 70 -0.46 5.57 3.41
N PRO A 71 -1.47 4.94 4.03
CA PRO A 71 -1.99 3.66 3.56
C PRO A 71 -2.67 3.84 2.20
N ALA A 72 -2.72 2.76 1.41
CA ALA A 72 -3.45 2.77 0.15
C ALA A 72 -4.93 3.14 0.39
N PRO A 73 -5.55 3.96 -0.49
CA PRO A 73 -6.94 4.37 -0.30
C PRO A 73 -7.86 3.14 -0.34
N SER A 74 -8.83 3.09 0.57
CA SER A 74 -9.79 1.98 0.64
C SER A 74 -10.62 1.89 -0.63
N LYS A 75 -10.85 0.68 -1.13
CA LYS A 75 -11.79 0.47 -2.23
C LYS A 75 -13.21 0.76 -1.76
N SER A 76 -13.95 1.55 -2.54
CA SER A 76 -15.38 1.76 -2.32
C SER A 76 -16.15 0.45 -2.55
N PHE A 77 -17.29 0.28 -1.87
CA PHE A 77 -18.18 -0.87 -2.08
C PHE A 77 -18.55 -1.07 -3.56
N LEU A 78 -18.88 0.01 -4.29
CA LEU A 78 -19.21 -0.06 -5.72
C LEU A 78 -18.05 -0.55 -6.57
N ARG A 79 -16.81 -0.16 -6.23
CA ARG A 79 -15.61 -0.67 -6.90
C ARG A 79 -15.41 -2.15 -6.63
N LEU A 80 -15.67 -2.62 -5.41
CA LEU A 80 -15.61 -4.05 -5.07
C LEU A 80 -16.69 -4.85 -5.78
N ALA A 81 -17.92 -4.32 -5.85
CA ALA A 81 -19.01 -4.94 -6.60
C ALA A 81 -18.71 -5.00 -8.11
N TRP A 82 -18.11 -3.94 -8.67
CA TRP A 82 -17.66 -3.92 -10.06
C TRP A 82 -16.53 -4.92 -10.33
N GLU A 83 -15.56 -5.03 -9.42
CA GLU A 83 -14.50 -6.04 -9.50
C GLU A 83 -15.07 -7.46 -9.41
N ALA A 84 -16.06 -7.71 -8.54
CA ALA A 84 -16.75 -8.99 -8.44
C ALA A 84 -17.52 -9.33 -9.73
N LEU A 85 -18.16 -8.35 -10.38
CA LEU A 85 -18.86 -8.53 -11.66
C LEU A 85 -17.94 -8.88 -12.83
N GLN A 86 -16.63 -8.65 -12.72
CA GLN A 86 -15.65 -8.99 -13.77
C GLN A 86 -15.26 -10.48 -13.79
N ASP A 87 -15.81 -11.30 -12.90
CA ASP A 87 -15.62 -12.75 -12.94
C ASP A 87 -16.27 -13.34 -14.21
N ILE A 88 -15.48 -14.10 -14.98
CA ILE A 88 -15.90 -14.69 -16.26
C ILE A 88 -17.16 -15.56 -16.08
N THR A 89 -17.27 -16.28 -14.97
CA THR A 89 -18.42 -17.13 -14.69
C THR A 89 -19.69 -16.30 -14.49
N LEU A 90 -19.61 -15.17 -13.77
CA LEU A 90 -20.73 -14.26 -13.57
C LEU A 90 -21.10 -13.52 -14.86
N ILE A 91 -20.12 -13.15 -15.69
CA ILE A 91 -20.38 -12.55 -17.00
C ILE A 91 -21.14 -13.52 -17.90
N ILE A 92 -20.73 -14.79 -17.95
CA ILE A 92 -21.44 -15.82 -18.73
C ILE A 92 -22.89 -15.96 -18.24
N LEU A 93 -23.11 -16.03 -16.92
CA LEU A 93 -24.45 -16.11 -16.35
C LEU A 93 -25.30 -14.87 -16.64
N LEU A 94 -24.70 -13.67 -16.62
CA LEU A 94 -25.38 -12.42 -16.94
C LEU A 94 -25.81 -12.39 -18.42
N VAL A 95 -24.93 -12.79 -19.33
CA VAL A 95 -25.24 -12.88 -20.76
C VAL A 95 -26.34 -13.90 -21.01
N SER A 96 -26.25 -15.09 -20.40
CA SER A 96 -27.30 -16.12 -20.48
C SER A 96 -28.64 -15.60 -19.97
N ALA A 97 -28.66 -14.90 -18.82
CA ALA A 97 -29.88 -14.31 -18.27
C ALA A 97 -30.49 -13.27 -19.22
N LEU A 98 -29.67 -12.41 -19.83
CA LEU A 98 -30.13 -11.41 -20.80
C LEU A 98 -30.66 -12.04 -22.08
N VAL A 99 -30.02 -13.09 -22.61
CA VAL A 99 -30.49 -13.82 -23.79
C VAL A 99 -31.81 -14.52 -23.49
N SER A 100 -31.93 -15.24 -22.37
CA SER A 100 -33.17 -15.90 -21.98
C SER A 100 -34.32 -14.90 -21.79
N LEU A 101 -34.04 -13.75 -21.16
CA LEU A 101 -35.02 -12.69 -21.00
C LEU A 101 -35.42 -12.05 -22.34
N GLY A 102 -34.44 -11.80 -23.22
CA GLY A 102 -34.68 -11.23 -24.56
C GLY A 102 -35.52 -12.16 -25.45
N LEU A 103 -35.23 -13.47 -25.43
CA LEU A 103 -36.04 -14.47 -26.13
C LEU A 103 -37.44 -14.57 -25.56
N SER A 104 -37.61 -14.39 -24.24
CA SER A 104 -38.93 -14.39 -23.61
C SER A 104 -39.81 -13.20 -24.02
N PHE A 105 -39.22 -12.06 -24.39
CA PHE A 105 -39.96 -10.88 -24.87
C PHE A 105 -40.15 -10.86 -26.40
N TYR A 106 -39.43 -11.70 -27.14
CA TYR A 106 -39.57 -11.80 -28.59
C TYR A 106 -40.81 -12.63 -28.95
N LYS A 107 -41.87 -11.97 -29.42
CA LYS A 107 -43.06 -12.63 -29.97
C LYS A 107 -42.84 -12.93 -31.46
N PRO A 108 -42.77 -14.18 -31.91
CA PRO A 108 -42.77 -14.47 -33.33
C PRO A 108 -44.13 -14.07 -33.94
N PRO A 109 -44.16 -13.47 -35.15
CA PRO A 109 -45.39 -13.27 -35.90
C PRO A 109 -46.04 -14.63 -36.22
N GLU A 110 -47.37 -14.70 -36.06
CA GLU A 110 -48.20 -15.91 -36.13
C GLU A 110 -48.18 -16.58 -37.52
N ASN A 111 -47.14 -17.36 -37.83
CA ASN A 111 -47.08 -18.11 -39.08
C ASN A 111 -46.33 -19.45 -39.00
N SER A 112 -46.11 -20.01 -37.81
CA SER A 112 -45.50 -21.35 -37.68
C SER A 112 -46.24 -22.19 -36.66
N GLU A 113 -47.14 -23.01 -37.19
CA GLU A 113 -47.70 -24.17 -36.52
C GLU A 113 -46.57 -25.18 -36.23
N THR A 114 -46.08 -25.22 -35.00
CA THR A 114 -45.35 -26.37 -34.49
C THR A 114 -45.54 -26.49 -32.98
N GLY A 115 -46.26 -27.55 -32.59
CA GLY A 115 -46.21 -28.14 -31.26
C GLY A 115 -47.13 -27.50 -30.22
N GLY A 116 -48.07 -28.28 -29.68
CA GLY A 116 -48.84 -27.89 -28.51
C GLY A 116 -47.91 -27.63 -27.33
N HIS A 117 -47.74 -26.37 -26.99
CA HIS A 117 -47.06 -25.92 -25.78
C HIS A 117 -48.02 -25.00 -25.04
N ASP A 118 -48.42 -25.44 -23.85
CA ASP A 118 -49.44 -24.82 -23.02
C ASP A 118 -49.15 -23.34 -22.78
N ALA A 119 -50.20 -22.51 -22.72
CA ALA A 119 -50.10 -21.08 -22.45
C ALA A 119 -49.31 -20.75 -21.14
N ASN A 120 -49.20 -21.72 -20.23
CA ASN A 120 -48.41 -21.63 -19.00
C ASN A 120 -46.88 -21.57 -19.21
N GLU A 121 -46.34 -22.10 -20.31
CA GLU A 121 -44.87 -22.12 -20.52
C GLU A 121 -44.31 -20.75 -20.96
N ARG A 122 -45.12 -19.96 -21.68
CA ARG A 122 -44.75 -18.59 -22.08
C ARG A 122 -44.72 -17.63 -20.88
N GLU A 123 -45.57 -17.87 -19.88
CA GLU A 123 -45.53 -17.13 -18.61
C GLU A 123 -44.35 -17.52 -17.73
N ALA A 124 -43.71 -18.67 -17.96
CA ALA A 124 -42.55 -19.12 -17.18
C ALA A 124 -41.19 -18.69 -17.75
N GLY A 125 -41.10 -18.35 -19.05
CA GLY A 125 -39.83 -18.03 -19.71
C GLY A 125 -39.09 -16.80 -19.15
N TRP A 126 -39.83 -15.76 -18.75
CA TRP A 126 -39.22 -14.58 -18.14
C TRP A 126 -38.77 -14.86 -16.70
N ILE A 127 -39.42 -15.81 -16.02
CA ILE A 127 -39.13 -16.22 -14.63
C ILE A 127 -37.76 -16.89 -14.58
N GLU A 128 -37.40 -17.69 -15.57
CA GLU A 128 -36.09 -18.35 -15.64
C GLU A 128 -34.94 -17.33 -15.78
N GLY A 129 -35.06 -16.39 -16.73
CA GLY A 129 -34.08 -15.31 -16.89
C GLY A 129 -34.00 -14.40 -15.66
N ALA A 130 -35.15 -14.08 -15.07
CA ALA A 130 -35.23 -13.29 -13.84
C ALA A 130 -34.59 -14.00 -12.63
N ALA A 131 -34.77 -15.33 -12.50
CA ALA A 131 -34.19 -16.13 -11.43
C ALA A 131 -32.65 -16.15 -11.51
N ILE A 132 -32.09 -16.31 -12.72
CA ILE A 132 -30.63 -16.28 -12.94
C ILE A 132 -30.08 -14.88 -12.62
N LEU A 133 -30.76 -13.82 -13.08
CA LEU A 133 -30.35 -12.44 -12.82
C LEU A 133 -30.35 -12.14 -11.31
N LEU A 134 -31.40 -12.55 -10.59
CA LEU A 134 -31.50 -12.41 -9.15
C LEU A 134 -30.38 -13.17 -8.43
N ALA A 135 -30.09 -14.41 -8.85
CA ALA A 135 -29.00 -15.21 -8.27
C ALA A 135 -27.64 -14.52 -8.45
N VAL A 136 -27.34 -13.98 -9.64
CA VAL A 136 -26.10 -13.22 -9.90
C VAL A 136 -26.00 -11.98 -9.02
N ILE A 137 -27.09 -11.20 -8.89
CA ILE A 137 -27.13 -10.02 -8.01
C ILE A 137 -26.80 -10.41 -6.56
N VAL A 138 -27.43 -11.47 -6.04
CA VAL A 138 -27.20 -11.94 -4.67
C VAL A 138 -25.74 -12.35 -4.48
N VAL A 139 -25.16 -13.11 -5.41
CA VAL A 139 -23.76 -13.55 -5.34
C VAL A 139 -22.79 -12.35 -5.37
N VAL A 140 -23.03 -11.37 -6.24
CA VAL A 140 -22.21 -10.14 -6.31
C VAL A 140 -22.30 -9.35 -5.01
N LEU A 141 -23.52 -9.19 -4.46
CA LEU A 141 -23.72 -8.48 -3.20
C LEU A 141 -23.03 -9.19 -2.03
N VAL A 142 -23.18 -10.52 -1.91
CA VAL A 142 -22.52 -11.31 -0.87
C VAL A 142 -21.00 -11.23 -1.00
N THR A 143 -20.48 -11.36 -2.22
CA THR A 143 -19.04 -11.25 -2.49
C THR A 143 -18.51 -9.86 -2.13
N ALA A 144 -19.18 -8.80 -2.58
CA ALA A 144 -18.79 -7.42 -2.31
C ALA A 144 -18.88 -7.07 -0.81
N LEU A 145 -19.90 -7.57 -0.10
CA LEU A 145 -20.04 -7.38 1.35
C LEU A 145 -18.95 -8.13 2.11
N ASN A 146 -18.64 -9.36 1.72
CA ASN A 146 -17.57 -10.14 2.32
C ASN A 146 -16.21 -9.45 2.13
N ASP A 147 -15.92 -8.99 0.93
CA ASP A 147 -14.64 -8.32 0.64
C ASP A 147 -14.56 -6.95 1.30
N TRP A 148 -15.66 -6.20 1.39
CA TRP A 148 -15.72 -4.95 2.14
C TRP A 148 -15.52 -5.18 3.65
N SER A 149 -16.11 -6.25 4.20
CA SER A 149 -15.91 -6.64 5.61
C SER A 149 -14.45 -7.02 5.88
N LYS A 150 -13.83 -7.81 5.00
CA LYS A 150 -12.40 -8.17 5.09
C LYS A 150 -11.51 -6.94 5.05
N GLU A 151 -11.75 -6.03 4.11
CA GLU A 151 -11.00 -4.77 3.97
C GLU A 151 -11.13 -3.92 5.25
N LYS A 152 -12.34 -3.82 5.80
CA LYS A 152 -12.59 -3.09 7.05
C LYS A 152 -11.86 -3.71 8.25
N GLN A 153 -11.85 -5.04 8.36
CA GLN A 153 -11.16 -5.76 9.43
C GLN A 153 -9.64 -5.59 9.32
N PHE A 154 -9.08 -5.71 8.11
CA PHE A 154 -7.66 -5.50 7.87
C PHE A 154 -7.20 -4.09 8.28
N ARG A 155 -7.99 -3.06 7.93
CA ARG A 155 -7.73 -1.68 8.33
C ARG A 155 -7.84 -1.46 9.85
N GLY A 156 -8.78 -2.13 10.51
CA GLY A 156 -8.93 -2.07 11.97
C GLY A 156 -7.70 -2.64 12.70
N LEU A 157 -7.15 -3.74 12.19
CA LEU A 157 -5.91 -4.32 12.71
C LEU A 157 -4.71 -3.39 12.45
N GLN A 158 -4.61 -2.83 11.24
CA GLN A 158 -3.51 -1.95 10.87
C GLN A 158 -3.48 -0.66 11.70
N ALA A 159 -4.65 -0.04 11.91
CA ALA A 159 -4.78 1.14 12.77
C ALA A 159 -4.40 0.84 14.23
N LYS A 160 -4.71 -0.36 14.74
CA LYS A 160 -4.35 -0.76 16.11
C LYS A 160 -2.84 -0.97 16.26
N ILE A 161 -2.21 -1.65 15.29
CA ILE A 161 -0.76 -1.86 15.27
C ILE A 161 -0.02 -0.52 15.23
N GLU A 162 -0.46 0.42 14.40
CA GLU A 162 0.16 1.76 14.29
C GLU A 162 0.12 2.57 15.60
N THR A 163 -0.86 2.33 16.48
CA THR A 163 -1.00 3.06 17.76
C THR A 163 -0.25 2.45 18.94
N GLU A 164 0.17 1.18 18.84
CA GLU A 164 0.78 0.46 19.97
C GLU A 164 2.32 0.48 19.96
N HIS A 165 2.94 0.67 18.79
CA HIS A 165 4.40 0.73 18.69
C HIS A 165 4.94 2.05 19.25
N LYS A 166 5.66 1.93 20.36
CA LYS A 166 6.37 3.05 21.01
C LYS A 166 7.87 2.92 20.82
N PHE A 167 8.54 4.07 20.79
CA PHE A 167 9.98 4.18 20.72
C PHE A 167 10.49 5.17 21.77
N SER A 168 11.64 4.87 22.36
CA SER A 168 12.20 5.69 23.45
C SER A 168 12.94 6.89 22.88
N VAL A 169 12.50 8.10 23.23
CA VAL A 169 13.13 9.37 22.86
C VAL A 169 13.43 10.20 24.11
N ILE A 170 14.37 11.14 23.99
CA ILE A 170 14.69 12.10 25.04
C ILE A 170 14.03 13.43 24.70
N ARG A 171 13.18 13.93 25.61
CA ARG A 171 12.62 15.29 25.57
C ARG A 171 12.65 15.87 26.97
N ASN A 172 12.96 17.17 27.11
CA ASN A 172 13.17 17.85 28.40
C ASN A 172 14.20 17.14 29.33
N GLY A 173 15.19 16.45 28.77
CA GLY A 173 16.18 15.70 29.56
C GLY A 173 15.72 14.33 30.06
N GLU A 174 14.45 13.98 29.87
CA GLU A 174 13.88 12.72 30.33
C GLU A 174 13.65 11.76 29.16
N ALA A 175 13.85 10.46 29.40
CA ALA A 175 13.52 9.43 28.42
C ALA A 175 12.03 9.10 28.52
N LEU A 176 11.31 9.25 27.41
CA LEU A 176 9.89 8.92 27.28
C LEU A 176 9.63 7.96 26.11
N ASP A 177 8.66 7.07 26.29
CA ASP A 177 8.22 6.17 25.23
C ASP A 177 7.09 6.85 24.44
N THR A 178 7.44 7.32 23.24
CA THR A 178 6.54 8.05 22.34
C THR A 178 6.05 7.11 21.26
N VAL A 179 4.79 7.25 20.84
CA VAL A 179 4.25 6.47 19.71
C VAL A 179 5.06 6.82 18.45
N VAL A 180 5.38 5.81 17.64
CA VAL A 180 6.23 5.98 16.44
C VAL A 180 5.71 7.08 15.50
N THR A 181 4.39 7.21 15.36
CA THR A 181 3.74 8.24 14.51
C THR A 181 3.93 9.67 15.02
N GLU A 182 4.26 9.84 16.30
CA GLU A 182 4.46 11.13 16.93
C GLU A 182 5.92 11.61 16.90
N LEU A 183 6.85 10.76 16.44
CA LEU A 183 8.26 11.12 16.27
C LEU A 183 8.42 12.25 15.25
N VAL A 184 9.35 13.16 15.53
CA VAL A 184 9.63 14.31 14.67
C VAL A 184 11.13 14.49 14.42
N VAL A 185 11.45 15.21 13.35
CA VAL A 185 12.84 15.59 13.05
C VAL A 185 13.43 16.45 14.17
N GLY A 186 14.61 16.04 14.64
CA GLY A 186 15.31 16.63 15.78
C GLY A 186 15.09 15.91 17.11
N ASP A 187 14.17 14.95 17.22
CA ASP A 187 14.09 14.10 18.41
C ASP A 187 15.40 13.32 18.59
N ILE A 188 15.78 13.09 19.86
CA ILE A 188 16.92 12.25 20.21
C ILE A 188 16.39 10.86 20.56
N ALA A 189 16.51 9.93 19.62
CA ALA A 189 16.09 8.55 19.76
C ALA A 189 17.15 7.71 20.49
N ARG A 190 16.70 6.88 21.43
CA ARG A 190 17.55 5.91 22.12
C ARG A 190 17.36 4.55 21.47
N VAL A 191 18.42 4.06 20.83
CA VAL A 191 18.44 2.77 20.16
C VAL A 191 19.00 1.72 21.10
N LYS A 192 18.29 0.61 21.25
CA LYS A 192 18.68 -0.55 22.06
C LYS A 192 18.68 -1.81 21.20
N TYR A 193 19.34 -2.84 21.70
CA TYR A 193 19.26 -4.18 21.12
C TYR A 193 17.81 -4.64 20.93
N GLY A 194 17.51 -5.17 19.74
CA GLY A 194 16.19 -5.67 19.36
C GLY A 194 15.27 -4.61 18.74
N ASP A 195 15.64 -3.33 18.80
CA ASP A 195 14.81 -2.25 18.26
C ASP A 195 14.73 -2.32 16.73
N LEU A 196 13.52 -2.18 16.19
CA LEU A 196 13.28 -1.82 14.79
C LEU A 196 13.31 -0.30 14.68
N LEU A 197 14.18 0.23 13.83
CA LEU A 197 14.36 1.67 13.72
C LEU A 197 13.15 2.33 13.02
N PRO A 198 12.44 3.27 13.67
CA PRO A 198 11.19 3.84 13.15
C PRO A 198 11.38 5.02 12.19
N ALA A 199 12.59 5.58 12.13
CA ALA A 199 12.93 6.78 11.36
C ALA A 199 14.42 6.77 11.02
N ASP A 200 14.82 7.57 10.04
CA ASP A 200 16.23 7.75 9.70
C ASP A 200 16.89 8.79 10.60
N GLY A 201 18.19 8.65 10.83
CA GLY A 201 18.93 9.59 11.64
C GLY A 201 20.43 9.41 11.63
N LEU A 202 21.09 10.24 12.44
CA LEU A 202 22.53 10.20 12.66
C LEU A 202 22.85 9.86 14.10
N LEU A 203 23.78 8.94 14.26
CA LEU A 203 24.28 8.47 15.54
C LEU A 203 25.12 9.56 16.21
N ILE A 204 24.71 9.96 17.40
CA ILE A 204 25.42 10.90 18.28
C ILE A 204 26.41 10.14 19.15
N GLN A 205 25.99 8.98 19.65
CA GLN A 205 26.77 8.14 20.55
C GLN A 205 26.44 6.67 20.28
N SER A 206 27.45 5.81 20.33
CA SER A 206 27.29 4.36 20.18
C SER A 206 28.04 3.60 21.26
N ASN A 207 27.52 2.45 21.64
CA ASN A 207 28.18 1.43 22.45
C ASN A 207 28.08 0.10 21.72
N ASP A 208 29.10 -0.21 20.92
CA ASP A 208 29.21 -1.39 20.04
C ASP A 208 27.94 -1.71 19.25
N LEU A 209 27.30 -0.66 18.71
CA LEU A 209 26.08 -0.79 17.93
C LEU A 209 26.36 -1.50 16.61
N LYS A 210 25.64 -2.59 16.36
CA LYS A 210 25.58 -3.25 15.05
C LYS A 210 24.15 -3.36 14.58
N VAL A 211 23.95 -3.08 13.30
CA VAL A 211 22.63 -3.02 12.68
C VAL A 211 22.56 -3.99 11.51
N ASP A 212 21.44 -4.67 11.39
CA ASP A 212 21.07 -5.47 10.22
C ASP A 212 20.30 -4.60 9.21
N GLU A 213 20.94 -4.34 8.07
CA GLU A 213 20.36 -3.57 6.96
C GLU A 213 19.80 -4.45 5.82
N SER A 214 19.71 -5.77 6.03
CA SER A 214 19.25 -6.74 5.02
C SER A 214 17.86 -6.43 4.48
N SER A 215 17.00 -5.79 5.29
CA SER A 215 15.66 -5.35 4.86
C SER A 215 15.69 -4.27 3.76
N LEU A 216 16.80 -3.52 3.64
CA LEU A 216 16.98 -2.46 2.64
C LEU A 216 17.95 -2.88 1.52
N THR A 217 19.05 -3.53 1.86
CA THR A 217 20.13 -3.87 0.90
C THR A 217 20.02 -5.29 0.36
N GLY A 218 19.34 -6.20 1.08
CA GLY A 218 19.33 -7.63 0.80
C GLY A 218 20.57 -8.39 1.29
N GLU A 219 21.53 -7.71 1.90
CA GLU A 219 22.75 -8.33 2.44
C GLU A 219 22.60 -8.61 3.94
N SER A 220 22.80 -9.86 4.37
CA SER A 220 22.60 -10.29 5.77
C SER A 220 23.76 -9.98 6.72
N ASN A 221 24.71 -9.13 6.32
CA ASN A 221 25.87 -8.82 7.13
C ASN A 221 25.55 -7.72 8.15
N LEU A 222 25.96 -7.92 9.41
CA LEU A 222 25.83 -6.90 10.44
C LEU A 222 26.84 -5.77 10.21
N ILE A 223 26.34 -4.54 10.15
CA ILE A 223 27.16 -3.35 9.93
C ILE A 223 27.42 -2.66 11.27
N LYS A 224 28.69 -2.46 11.62
CA LYS A 224 29.09 -1.69 12.80
C LYS A 224 28.85 -0.21 12.57
N LYS A 225 28.13 0.43 13.50
CA LYS A 225 27.78 1.85 13.45
C LYS A 225 28.54 2.61 14.52
N SER A 226 29.13 3.75 14.15
CA SER A 226 29.83 4.64 15.05
C SER A 226 29.76 6.09 14.57
N PRO A 227 29.74 7.08 15.48
CA PRO A 227 29.71 8.49 15.09
C PRO A 227 30.86 8.91 14.17
N GLU A 228 32.04 8.28 14.30
CA GLU A 228 33.27 8.62 13.57
C GLU A 228 33.48 7.80 12.28
N GLY A 229 32.69 6.75 12.06
CA GLY A 229 32.87 5.81 10.95
C GLY A 229 31.66 5.76 10.03
N ASP A 230 30.59 5.18 10.55
CA ASP A 230 29.29 5.12 9.86
C ASP A 230 28.19 5.58 10.82
N PRO A 231 27.87 6.89 10.81
CA PRO A 231 26.88 7.47 11.72
C PRO A 231 25.45 7.27 11.23
N VAL A 232 25.22 6.77 10.01
CA VAL A 232 23.88 6.76 9.42
C VAL A 232 23.09 5.54 9.92
N LEU A 233 21.89 5.82 10.43
CA LEU A 233 20.91 4.85 10.83
C LEU A 233 19.64 5.02 10.00
N LEU A 234 19.11 3.91 9.49
CA LEU A 234 18.00 3.91 8.54
C LEU A 234 16.76 3.26 9.15
N SER A 235 15.59 3.79 8.82
CA SER A 235 14.32 3.20 9.18
C SER A 235 14.18 1.79 8.59
N GLY A 236 13.43 0.93 9.25
CA GLY A 236 13.21 -0.44 8.79
C GLY A 236 14.39 -1.39 9.01
N THR A 237 15.48 -0.94 9.65
CA THR A 237 16.63 -1.77 10.01
C THR A 237 16.55 -2.21 11.47
N HIS A 238 17.23 -3.30 11.82
CA HIS A 238 17.19 -3.87 13.17
C HIS A 238 18.50 -3.67 13.91
N ALA A 239 18.44 -3.17 15.15
CA ALA A 239 19.59 -3.13 16.04
C ALA A 239 19.85 -4.53 16.61
N MET A 240 20.96 -5.16 16.19
CA MET A 240 21.28 -6.55 16.51
C MET A 240 22.33 -6.68 17.62
N GLU A 241 23.07 -5.63 17.93
CA GLU A 241 23.98 -5.60 19.08
C GLU A 241 24.12 -4.17 19.62
N GLY A 242 24.46 -4.04 20.89
CA GLY A 242 24.83 -2.76 21.48
C GLY A 242 23.67 -1.79 21.71
N SER A 243 24.01 -0.50 21.80
CA SER A 243 23.03 0.59 21.98
C SER A 243 23.60 1.91 21.47
N GLY A 244 22.74 2.92 21.30
CA GLY A 244 23.16 4.23 20.86
C GLY A 244 22.13 5.33 21.07
N LYS A 245 22.53 6.56 20.79
CA LYS A 245 21.66 7.73 20.70
C LYS A 245 21.77 8.29 19.28
N MET A 246 20.65 8.63 18.67
CA MET A 246 20.62 9.23 17.34
C MET A 246 19.72 10.46 17.31
N VAL A 247 20.06 11.44 16.48
CA VAL A 247 19.17 12.53 16.11
C VAL A 247 18.36 12.12 14.88
N ILE A 248 17.04 12.23 14.95
CA ILE A 248 16.15 11.94 13.82
C ILE A 248 16.29 13.03 12.76
N THR A 249 16.58 12.64 11.52
CA THR A 249 16.76 13.56 10.37
C THR A 249 15.64 13.45 9.35
N ALA A 250 15.07 12.26 9.13
CA ALA A 250 13.98 12.05 8.19
C ALA A 250 12.94 11.06 8.72
N VAL A 251 11.66 11.38 8.48
CA VAL A 251 10.50 10.64 9.00
C VAL A 251 9.46 10.38 7.90
N GLY A 252 8.67 9.31 8.06
CA GLY A 252 7.56 8.96 7.18
C GLY A 252 7.98 8.85 5.72
N VAL A 253 7.23 9.48 4.81
CA VAL A 253 7.54 9.51 3.36
C VAL A 253 8.88 10.15 2.99
N ASN A 254 9.58 10.75 3.95
CA ASN A 254 10.91 11.33 3.76
C ASN A 254 12.05 10.36 4.12
N SER A 255 11.76 9.29 4.87
CA SER A 255 12.77 8.29 5.20
C SER A 255 13.06 7.38 4.02
N GLN A 256 14.18 6.66 4.02
CA GLN A 256 14.56 5.72 2.96
C GLN A 256 13.48 4.65 2.77
N THR A 257 12.98 4.06 3.86
CA THR A 257 11.86 3.10 3.79
C THR A 257 10.60 3.76 3.26
N GLY A 258 10.29 4.99 3.69
CA GLY A 258 9.12 5.71 3.22
C GLY A 258 9.16 6.03 1.73
N ILE A 259 10.33 6.40 1.20
CA ILE A 259 10.57 6.64 -0.22
C ILE A 259 10.37 5.33 -1.00
N ILE A 260 11.01 4.23 -0.58
CA ILE A 260 10.87 2.91 -1.21
C ILE A 260 9.40 2.47 -1.22
N MET A 261 8.72 2.56 -0.09
CA MET A 261 7.31 2.16 0.04
C MET A 261 6.39 3.03 -0.82
N THR A 262 6.67 4.33 -0.91
CA THR A 262 5.93 5.25 -1.79
C THR A 262 6.15 4.91 -3.26
N LEU A 263 7.38 4.59 -3.66
CA LEU A 263 7.71 4.18 -5.03
C LEU A 263 7.05 2.84 -5.40
N LEU A 264 7.07 1.85 -4.50
CA LEU A 264 6.39 0.56 -4.65
C LEU A 264 4.86 0.71 -4.68
N GLY A 265 4.31 1.60 -3.86
CA GLY A 265 2.89 1.95 -3.85
C GLY A 265 2.46 2.66 -5.14
N ALA A 266 3.28 3.58 -5.64
CA ALA A 266 3.05 4.27 -6.91
C ALA A 266 3.12 3.29 -8.10
N THR A 267 4.05 2.32 -8.08
CA THR A 267 4.12 1.30 -9.13
C THR A 267 2.88 0.41 -9.14
N LYS A 268 2.34 0.03 -7.98
CA LYS A 268 1.05 -0.71 -7.89
C LYS A 268 -0.13 0.07 -8.47
N GLY A 269 -0.07 1.42 -8.51
CA GLY A 269 -1.07 2.26 -9.17
C GLY A 269 -1.01 2.22 -10.71
N THR A 270 0.17 1.95 -11.27
CA THR A 270 0.40 1.80 -12.73
C THR A 270 0.40 0.36 -13.23
N THR A 271 0.60 -0.61 -12.34
CA THR A 271 0.55 -2.04 -12.68
C THR A 271 -0.48 -2.76 -11.82
N SER A 272 -1.73 -2.71 -12.26
CA SER A 272 -2.67 -3.76 -11.89
C SER A 272 -2.08 -5.11 -12.35
N LYS A 273 -1.62 -5.89 -11.36
CA LYS A 273 -1.35 -7.34 -11.39
C LYS A 273 -0.84 -7.95 -12.71
N LYS A 274 0.43 -8.34 -12.70
CA LYS A 274 0.78 -9.73 -13.04
C LYS A 274 1.88 -10.22 -12.10
N SER A 275 1.50 -11.10 -11.19
CA SER A 275 2.47 -11.93 -10.46
C SER A 275 3.20 -12.81 -11.48
N PRO A 276 4.55 -12.84 -11.53
CA PRO A 276 5.29 -13.76 -12.38
C PRO A 276 5.37 -15.12 -11.69
N ASN A 277 4.26 -15.84 -11.63
CA ASN A 277 4.19 -17.30 -11.52
C ASN A 277 2.72 -17.73 -11.41
N THR A 278 2.05 -17.70 -12.54
CA THR A 278 0.83 -18.49 -12.75
C THR A 278 0.83 -18.83 -14.22
N VAL A 279 1.24 -20.06 -14.53
CA VAL A 279 0.91 -20.68 -15.80
C VAL A 279 -0.61 -20.52 -15.94
N ALA A 280 -1.07 -19.86 -16.99
CA ALA A 280 -2.50 -19.73 -17.24
C ALA A 280 -3.08 -21.15 -17.29
N PRO A 281 -4.10 -21.48 -16.48
CA PRO A 281 -4.71 -22.80 -16.55
C PRO A 281 -5.29 -22.97 -17.95
N GLU A 282 -4.97 -24.08 -18.62
CA GLU A 282 -5.42 -24.42 -19.99
C GLU A 282 -6.94 -24.29 -20.16
N GLU A 283 -7.72 -24.38 -19.08
CA GLU A 283 -9.17 -24.13 -19.06
C GLU A 283 -9.57 -22.71 -19.51
N GLN A 284 -8.79 -21.66 -19.23
CA GLN A 284 -9.13 -20.29 -19.65
C GLN A 284 -8.98 -20.11 -21.17
N ILE A 285 -8.03 -20.79 -21.79
CA ILE A 285 -7.82 -20.74 -23.24
C ILE A 285 -8.95 -21.49 -23.96
N ASN A 286 -9.34 -22.64 -23.41
CA ASN A 286 -10.45 -23.44 -23.94
C ASN A 286 -11.80 -22.71 -23.83
N GLY A 287 -12.06 -21.97 -22.74
CA GLY A 287 -13.28 -21.17 -22.60
C GLY A 287 -13.39 -20.03 -23.63
N ILE A 288 -12.29 -19.29 -23.86
CA ILE A 288 -12.26 -18.22 -24.87
C ILE A 288 -12.40 -18.78 -26.30
N PHE A 289 -11.83 -19.96 -26.57
CA PHE A 289 -11.97 -20.65 -27.85
C PHE A 289 -13.40 -21.18 -28.07
N LEU A 290 -14.05 -21.68 -27.02
CA LEU A 290 -15.45 -22.12 -27.05
C LEU A 290 -16.40 -20.95 -27.35
N ILE A 291 -16.16 -19.79 -26.73
CA ILE A 291 -16.95 -18.57 -26.96
C ILE A 291 -16.79 -18.08 -28.41
N LYS A 292 -15.57 -18.07 -28.96
CA LYS A 292 -15.35 -17.74 -30.38
C LYS A 292 -16.03 -18.74 -31.33
N THR A 293 -16.01 -20.03 -30.98
CA THR A 293 -16.63 -21.09 -31.80
C THR A 293 -18.15 -20.99 -31.78
N ILE A 294 -18.75 -20.78 -30.60
CA ILE A 294 -20.21 -20.65 -30.45
C ILE A 294 -20.72 -19.36 -31.11
N LEU A 295 -20.05 -18.22 -30.90
CA LEU A 295 -20.42 -16.95 -31.55
C LEU A 295 -20.18 -16.98 -33.07
N GLY A 296 -19.10 -17.62 -33.52
CA GLY A 296 -18.81 -17.81 -34.94
C GLY A 296 -19.83 -18.70 -35.65
N ASN A 297 -20.26 -19.79 -35.01
CA ASN A 297 -21.28 -20.68 -35.58
C ASN A 297 -22.68 -20.04 -35.60
N GLN A 298 -23.01 -19.21 -34.60
CA GLN A 298 -24.23 -18.40 -34.60
C GLN A 298 -24.25 -17.38 -35.75
N PHE A 299 -23.11 -16.73 -36.04
CA PHE A 299 -22.98 -15.78 -37.16
C PHE A 299 -22.96 -16.44 -38.55
N LEU A 300 -22.43 -17.66 -38.67
CA LEU A 300 -22.47 -18.44 -39.91
C LEU A 300 -23.87 -19.01 -40.20
N ASN A 301 -24.57 -19.50 -39.18
CA ASN A 301 -25.95 -19.97 -39.34
C ASN A 301 -26.93 -18.84 -39.67
N MET A 302 -26.67 -17.61 -39.22
CA MET A 302 -27.52 -16.46 -39.54
C MET A 302 -27.33 -15.95 -40.99
N ASN A 303 -26.16 -16.18 -41.61
CA ASN A 303 -25.91 -15.85 -43.02
C ASN A 303 -26.39 -16.94 -44.00
N PHE A 304 -26.45 -18.21 -43.57
CA PHE A 304 -26.94 -19.29 -44.43
C PHE A 304 -28.46 -19.21 -44.67
N TYR A 305 -29.23 -18.71 -43.72
CA TYR A 305 -30.69 -18.55 -43.87
C TYR A 305 -31.10 -17.33 -44.71
N GLN A 306 -30.16 -16.47 -45.12
CA GLN A 306 -30.44 -15.31 -45.99
C GLN A 306 -30.03 -15.52 -47.47
N THR A 307 -29.42 -16.65 -47.83
CA THR A 307 -28.93 -16.92 -49.20
C THR A 307 -29.65 -18.08 -49.92
N ILE A 308 -30.58 -18.77 -49.27
CA ILE A 308 -31.27 -19.90 -49.89
C ILE A 308 -32.79 -19.67 -49.85
N TYR A 309 -33.35 -19.48 -51.04
CA TYR A 309 -34.74 -19.78 -51.39
C TYR A 309 -35.11 -21.20 -50.98
#